data_AF-A0A7V6BD30-F1
#
_entry.id   AF-A0A7V6BD30-F1
#
_cell.length_a   1.000
_cell.length_b   1.000
_cell.length_c   1.000
_cell.angle_alpha   90.00
_cell.angle_beta   90.00
_cell.angle_gamma   90.00
#
_symmetry.space_group_name_H-M   'P 1'
#
loop_
_entity.id
_entity.type
_entity.pdbx_description
1 polymer ?
#
loop_
_entity_poly.entity_id
_entity_poly.type
_entity_poly.pdbx_seq_one_letter_code
_entity_poly.pdbx_strand_id
1 'polypeptide(L)'
;AGTPDAPGDNSKALEIARLVSQPIASLNNQTFNQRYNQIAASLGQALYTTNNQYDDQQVVQSLLKKQRDSISGVSLDEEITNIMKYQRAFQASAKFINTLDEMLDTVMSLKR
;
A
#
# COMPACT_ATOMS: atom_id res chain seq x y z
N ALA A 1 54.47 33.15 -3.30
CA ALA A 1 53.32 34.07 -3.18
C ALA A 1 53.74 35.37 -3.85
N GLY A 2 52.92 35.87 -4.78
CA GLY A 2 53.17 37.18 -5.39
C GLY A 2 53.09 38.27 -4.34
N THR A 3 53.92 39.30 -4.47
CA THR A 3 53.83 40.48 -3.61
C THR A 3 52.46 41.14 -3.78
N PRO A 4 51.84 41.64 -2.71
CA PRO A 4 50.58 42.39 -2.81
C PRO A 4 50.71 43.50 -3.85
N ASP A 5 49.71 43.65 -4.72
CA ASP A 5 49.60 44.68 -5.76
C ASP A 5 50.62 44.61 -6.92
N ALA A 6 51.35 43.50 -7.08
CA ALA A 6 52.18 43.28 -8.27
C ALA A 6 51.41 42.62 -9.43
N PRO A 7 51.81 42.84 -10.70
CA PRO A 7 51.30 42.08 -11.83
C PRO A 7 51.54 40.57 -11.60
N GLY A 8 50.45 39.80 -11.46
CA GLY A 8 50.50 38.38 -11.09
C GLY A 8 50.14 38.05 -9.64
N ASP A 9 49.63 39.02 -8.87
CA ASP A 9 49.09 38.78 -7.53
C ASP A 9 47.84 37.88 -7.57
N ASN A 10 47.91 36.74 -6.90
CA ASN A 10 46.82 35.77 -6.76
C ASN A 10 46.12 35.85 -5.40
N SER A 11 46.37 36.89 -4.60
CA SER A 11 45.78 37.12 -3.28
C SER A 11 44.24 37.09 -3.29
N LYS A 12 43.61 37.80 -4.24
CA LYS A 12 42.14 37.81 -4.40
C LYS A 12 41.58 36.45 -4.80
N ALA A 13 42.28 35.73 -5.69
CA ALA A 13 41.90 34.37 -6.07
C ALA A 13 42.01 33.40 -4.88
N LEU A 14 43.02 33.58 -4.02
CA LEU A 14 43.20 32.82 -2.80
C LEU A 14 42.14 33.16 -1.74
N GLU A 15 41.71 34.42 -1.66
CA GLU A 15 40.62 34.86 -0.79
C GLU A 15 39.28 34.25 -1.22
N ILE A 16 38.99 34.25 -2.53
CA ILE A 16 37.82 33.58 -3.09
C ILE A 16 37.86 32.07 -2.84
N ALA A 17 39.02 31.43 -3.01
CA ALA A 17 39.19 30.01 -2.70
C ALA A 17 38.95 29.71 -1.21
N ARG A 18 39.33 30.63 -0.31
CA ARG A 18 39.15 30.49 1.14
C ARG A 18 37.70 30.69 1.59
N LEU A 19 36.88 31.46 0.87
CA LEU A 19 35.45 31.64 1.18
C LEU A 19 34.69 30.31 1.26
N VAL A 20 35.08 29.30 0.47
CA VAL A 20 34.47 27.95 0.51
C VAL A 20 34.65 27.27 1.87
N SER A 21 35.77 27.54 2.55
CA SER A 21 36.15 26.93 3.82
C SER A 21 35.95 27.86 5.02
N GLN A 22 35.51 29.09 4.81
CA GLN A 22 35.25 30.03 5.90
C GLN A 22 33.83 29.89 6.44
N PRO A 23 33.65 29.99 7.77
CA PRO A 23 32.33 30.02 8.37
C PRO A 23 31.64 31.34 8.03
N ILE A 24 30.42 31.26 7.51
CA ILE A 24 29.63 32.43 7.12
C ILE A 24 28.52 32.65 8.14
N ALA A 25 28.43 33.86 8.68
CA ALA A 25 27.44 34.21 9.72
C ALA A 25 25.98 33.98 9.25
N SER A 26 25.67 34.26 7.99
CA SER A 26 24.35 34.00 7.40
C SER A 26 24.01 32.52 7.26
N LEU A 27 24.99 31.62 7.35
CA LEU A 27 24.82 30.17 7.34
C LEU A 27 24.95 29.58 8.76
N ASN A 28 24.67 30.35 9.81
CA ASN A 28 24.86 29.95 11.22
C ASN A 28 26.32 29.56 11.54
N ASN A 29 27.29 30.33 11.04
CA ASN A 29 28.72 30.07 11.19
C ASN A 29 29.16 28.71 10.59
N GLN A 30 28.43 28.20 9.60
CA GLN A 30 28.82 27.01 8.86
C GLN A 30 29.54 27.39 7.57
N THR A 31 30.42 26.51 7.12
CA THR A 31 30.99 26.54 5.77
C THR A 31 29.94 26.10 4.74
N PHE A 32 30.13 26.47 3.47
CA PHE A 32 29.25 26.02 2.39
C PHE A 32 29.13 24.49 2.31
N ASN A 33 30.25 23.78 2.46
CA ASN A 33 30.27 22.31 2.43
C ASN A 33 29.46 21.71 3.58
N GLN A 34 29.58 22.26 4.79
CA GLN A 34 28.80 21.79 5.94
C GLN A 34 27.30 22.00 5.73
N ARG A 35 26.90 23.19 5.25
CA ARG A 35 25.49 23.49 4.98
C ARG A 35 24.92 22.61 3.88
N TYR A 36 25.67 22.43 2.79
CA TYR A 36 25.27 21.55 1.68
C TYR A 36 25.07 20.10 2.14
N ASN A 37 26.03 19.56 2.88
CA ASN A 37 25.95 18.19 3.43
C ASN A 37 24.76 18.03 4.38
N GLN A 38 24.45 19.04 5.19
CA GLN A 38 23.27 19.02 6.07
C GLN A 38 21.96 19.00 5.29
N ILE A 39 21.85 19.81 4.23
CA ILE A 39 20.67 19.81 3.37
C ILE A 39 20.51 18.44 2.70
N ALA A 40 21.58 17.89 2.12
CA ALA A 40 21.57 16.57 1.50
C ALA A 40 21.18 15.46 2.51
N ALA A 41 21.74 15.49 3.72
CA ALA A 41 21.40 14.55 4.77
C ALA A 41 19.94 14.68 5.24
N SER A 42 19.44 15.91 5.41
CA SER A 42 18.05 16.15 5.80
C SER A 42 17.07 15.67 4.73
N LEU A 43 17.41 15.86 3.45
CA LEU A 43 16.60 15.38 2.33
C LEU A 43 16.60 13.85 2.29
N GLY A 44 17.77 13.22 2.43
CA GLY A 44 17.88 11.76 2.51
C GLY A 44 17.08 11.17 3.67
N GLN A 45 17.15 11.79 4.84
CA GLN A 45 16.37 11.39 6.01
C GLN A 45 14.86 11.56 5.77
N ALA A 46 14.44 12.68 5.18
CA ALA A 46 13.03 12.92 4.88
C ALA A 46 12.49 11.87 3.89
N LEU A 47 13.24 11.58 2.81
CA LEU A 47 12.87 10.55 1.84
C LEU A 47 12.77 9.17 2.48
N TYR A 48 13.75 8.81 3.31
CA TYR A 48 13.75 7.54 4.03
C TYR A 48 12.52 7.40 4.94
N THR A 49 12.24 8.42 5.75
CA THR A 49 11.07 8.43 6.65
C THR A 49 9.76 8.34 5.86
N THR A 50 9.62 9.10 4.77
CA THR A 50 8.42 9.07 3.92
C THR A 50 8.23 7.70 3.26
N ASN A 51 9.30 7.08 2.77
CA ASN A 51 9.20 5.75 2.16
C ASN A 51 8.79 4.69 3.18
N ASN A 52 9.41 4.68 4.36
CA ASN A 52 9.02 3.76 5.43
C ASN A 52 7.55 3.97 5.83
N GLN A 53 7.11 5.21 5.98
CA GLN A 53 5.73 5.51 6.32
C GLN A 53 4.74 5.07 5.22
N TYR A 54 5.14 5.16 3.95
CA TYR A 54 4.37 4.63 2.83
C TYR A 54 4.24 3.10 2.91
N ASP A 55 5.34 2.39 3.13
CA ASP A 55 5.37 0.94 3.25
C ASP A 55 4.51 0.46 4.44
N ASP A 56 4.62 1.11 5.59
CA ASP A 56 3.80 0.85 6.77
C ASP A 56 2.31 1.05 6.46
N GLN A 57 1.96 2.14 5.77
CA GLN A 57 0.57 2.43 5.41
C GLN A 57 0.01 1.40 4.41
N GLN A 58 0.83 0.89 3.49
CA GLN A 58 0.43 -0.20 2.60
C GLN A 58 0.13 -1.49 3.37
N VAL A 59 0.96 -1.82 4.37
CA VAL A 59 0.73 -2.99 5.24
C VAL A 59 -0.58 -2.84 6.00
N VAL A 60 -0.83 -1.68 6.61
CA VAL A 60 -2.07 -1.38 7.33
C VAL A 60 -3.28 -1.47 6.40
N GLN A 61 -3.19 -0.88 5.19
CA GLN A 61 -4.25 -0.96 4.20
C GLN A 61 -4.56 -2.41 3.81
N SER A 62 -3.53 -3.22 3.57
CA SER A 62 -3.68 -4.64 3.23
C SER A 62 -4.34 -5.42 4.36
N LEU A 63 -3.94 -5.18 5.60
CA LEU A 63 -4.53 -5.80 6.78
C LEU A 63 -6.01 -5.43 6.92
N LEU A 64 -6.35 -4.14 6.82
CA LEU A 64 -7.74 -3.67 6.91
C LEU A 64 -8.59 -4.22 5.77
N LYS A 65 -8.04 -4.31 4.56
CA LYS A 65 -8.72 -4.94 3.43
C LYS A 65 -9.01 -6.41 3.70
N LYS A 66 -8.02 -7.18 4.18
CA LYS A 66 -8.22 -8.58 4.57
C LYS A 66 -9.26 -8.74 5.68
N GLN A 67 -9.23 -7.88 6.69
CA GLN A 67 -10.20 -7.90 7.79
C GLN A 67 -11.61 -7.60 7.29
N ARG A 68 -11.76 -6.59 6.44
CA ARG A 68 -13.04 -6.27 5.79
C ARG A 68 -13.52 -7.44 4.93
N ASP A 69 -12.65 -8.02 4.11
CA ASP A 69 -12.98 -9.15 3.24
C ASP A 69 -13.28 -10.41 4.07
N SER A 70 -12.76 -10.54 5.30
CA SER A 70 -13.13 -11.64 6.21
C SER A 70 -14.51 -11.48 6.86
N ILE A 71 -14.98 -10.25 7.05
CA ILE A 71 -16.30 -9.97 7.65
C ILE A 71 -17.37 -9.87 6.56
N SER A 72 -17.05 -9.22 5.45
CA SER A 72 -17.96 -8.93 4.35
C SER A 72 -17.80 -9.88 3.16
N GLY A 73 -16.76 -10.71 3.14
CA GLY A 73 -16.57 -11.72 2.10
C GLY A 73 -17.49 -12.90 2.34
N VAL A 74 -18.23 -13.26 1.30
CA VAL A 74 -18.98 -14.50 1.24
C VAL A 74 -18.02 -15.58 0.74
N SER A 75 -17.97 -16.73 1.42
CA SER A 75 -17.21 -17.87 0.90
C SER A 75 -17.96 -18.44 -0.29
N LEU A 76 -17.39 -18.31 -1.50
CA LEU A 76 -17.98 -18.83 -2.73
C LEU A 76 -18.25 -20.34 -2.62
N ASP A 77 -17.39 -21.08 -1.94
CA ASP A 77 -17.57 -22.52 -1.72
C ASP A 77 -18.76 -22.82 -0.80
N GLU A 78 -18.98 -21.98 0.22
CA GLU A 78 -20.14 -22.09 1.12
C GLU A 78 -21.43 -21.71 0.39
N GLU A 79 -21.40 -20.67 -0.43
CA GLU A 79 -22.52 -20.25 -1.27
C GLU A 79 -22.87 -21.33 -2.30
N ILE A 80 -21.88 -21.94 -2.97
CA ILE A 80 -22.06 -23.07 -3.88
C ILE A 80 -22.60 -24.30 -3.15
N THR A 81 -22.12 -24.58 -1.93
CA THR A 81 -22.62 -25.68 -1.10
C THR A 81 -24.09 -25.46 -0.75
N ASN A 82 -24.46 -24.23 -0.38
CA ASN A 82 -25.85 -23.86 -0.10
C ASN A 82 -26.71 -23.98 -1.36
N ILE A 83 -26.24 -23.49 -2.51
CA ILE A 83 -26.93 -23.65 -3.80
C ILE A 83 -27.14 -25.14 -4.12
N MET A 84 -26.11 -25.98 -4.00
CA MET A 84 -26.23 -27.43 -4.22
C MET A 84 -27.22 -28.09 -3.25
N LYS A 85 -27.22 -27.67 -1.98
CA LYS A 85 -28.19 -28.15 -0.99
C LYS A 85 -29.62 -27.78 -1.38
N TYR A 86 -29.87 -26.54 -1.78
CA TYR A 86 -31.19 -26.10 -2.24
C TYR A 86 -31.62 -26.79 -3.54
N GLN A 87 -30.70 -27.00 -4.48
CA GLN A 87 -30.97 -27.78 -5.71
C GLN A 87 -31.36 -29.23 -5.40
N ARG A 88 -30.64 -29.90 -4.50
CA ARG A 88 -30.97 -31.28 -4.07
C ARG A 88 -32.31 -31.33 -3.33
N ALA A 89 -32.57 -30.37 -2.45
CA ALA A 89 -33.86 -30.28 -1.76
C ALA A 89 -35.01 -30.09 -2.76
N PHE A 90 -34.85 -29.21 -3.75
CA PHE A 90 -35.83 -29.02 -4.82
C PHE A 90 -36.06 -30.30 -5.63
N GLN A 91 -34.99 -31.00 -6.04
CA GLN A 91 -35.11 -32.29 -6.74
C GLN A 91 -35.84 -33.34 -5.89
N ALA A 92 -35.56 -33.40 -4.58
CA ALA A 92 -36.25 -34.30 -3.67
C ALA A 92 -37.74 -33.94 -3.54
N SER A 93 -38.08 -32.66 -3.42
CA SER A 93 -39.48 -32.20 -3.41
C SER A 93 -40.21 -32.51 -4.71
N ALA A 94 -39.56 -32.35 -5.87
CA ALA A 94 -40.15 -32.71 -7.16
C ALA A 94 -40.44 -34.21 -7.25
N LYS A 95 -39.51 -35.06 -6.81
CA LYS A 95 -39.76 -36.51 -6.73
C LYS A 95 -40.90 -36.86 -5.78
N PHE A 96 -40.97 -36.20 -4.62
CA PHE A 96 -42.06 -36.41 -3.67
C PHE A 96 -43.42 -36.04 -4.25
N ILE A 97 -43.52 -34.93 -5.00
CA ILE A 97 -44.75 -34.54 -5.71
C ILE A 97 -45.12 -35.61 -6.75
N ASN A 98 -44.16 -36.08 -7.55
CA ASN A 98 -44.43 -37.14 -8.52
C ASN A 98 -44.97 -38.42 -7.84
N THR A 99 -44.39 -38.80 -6.69
CA THR A 99 -44.89 -39.96 -5.92
C THR A 99 -46.29 -39.71 -5.36
N LEU A 100 -46.62 -38.48 -4.96
CA LEU A 100 -47.99 -38.14 -4.56
C LEU A 100 -48.97 -38.23 -5.72
N ASP A 101 -48.60 -37.75 -6.91
CA ASP A 101 -49.43 -37.85 -8.11
C ASP A 101 -49.69 -39.31 -8.49
N GLU A 102 -48.66 -40.17 -8.45
CA GLU A 102 -48.80 -41.62 -8.67
C GLU A 102 -49.74 -42.29 -7.65
N MET A 103 -49.68 -41.89 -6.37
CA MET A 103 -50.59 -42.40 -5.34
C MET A 103 -52.03 -41.94 -5.56
N LEU A 104 -52.24 -40.67 -5.96
CA LEU A 104 -53.56 -40.13 -6.27
C LEU A 104 -54.18 -40.84 -7.47
N ASP A 105 -53.42 -41.08 -8.53
CA ASP A 105 -53.86 -41.84 -9.69
C ASP A 105 -54.25 -43.28 -9.33
N THR A 106 -53.46 -43.93 -8.48
CA THR A 106 -53.77 -45.29 -7.98
C THR A 106 -55.10 -45.33 -7.23
N VAL A 107 -55.34 -44.39 -6.31
CA VAL A 107 -56.61 -44.29 -5.57
C VAL A 107 -57.79 -44.01 -6.51
N MET A 108 -57.62 -43.14 -7.50
CA MET A 108 -58.68 -42.87 -8.49
C MET A 108 -58.97 -44.09 -9.38
N SER A 109 -57.95 -44.87 -9.73
CA SER A 109 -58.11 -46.08 -10.54
C SER A 109 -58.89 -47.20 -9.84
N LEU A 110 -58.75 -47.32 -8.52
CA LEU A 110 -59.47 -48.31 -7.68
C LEU A 110 -60.96 -47.98 -7.49
N LYS A 111 -61.36 -46.72 -7.67
CA LYS A 111 -62.75 -46.27 -7.52
C LYS A 111 -63.60 -46.53 -8.78
N ARG A 112 -62.99 -46.89 -9.91
CA ARG A 112 -63.69 -47.20 -11.16
C ARG A 112 -64.13 -48.65 -11.25
#